data_AF-A0A348N7M8-F1
#
_entry.id   AF-A0A348N7M8-F1
#
_cell.length_a   1.000
_cell.length_b   1.000
_cell.length_c   1.000
_cell.angle_alpha   90.00
_cell.angle_beta   90.00
_cell.angle_gamma   90.00
#
_symmetry.space_group_name_H-M   'P 1'
#
loop_
_entity.id
_entity.type
_entity.pdbx_description
1 polymer ?
#
loop_
_entity_poly.entity_id
_entity_poly.type
_entity_poly.pdbx_seq_one_letter_code
_entity_poly.pdbx_strand_id
1 'polypeptide(L)'
;RNRIISALSNQVVVIEAKEKSGSLITADYALEQGKDIYALPGRISDLLSHGCNRLIEQGAGIITSVSDFVNALDDVQINTLYTGALMNCQNFLLEKEDLLVYSCLDFYPKDIERIIAESNLEMMQVLNSIMNLCDKKLIKEVFVNQYVRIK
;
A
#
# COMPACT_ATOMS: atom_id res chain seq x y z
N ARG A 1 23.12 -7.83 1.54
CA ARG A 1 21.88 -7.19 1.03
C ARG A 1 20.63 -7.85 1.62
N ASN A 2 20.36 -9.11 1.32
CA ASN A 2 19.13 -9.80 1.72
C ASN A 2 18.90 -9.80 3.24
N ARG A 3 19.98 -9.98 4.02
CA ARG A 3 19.95 -9.86 5.48
C ARG A 3 19.47 -8.50 6.01
N ILE A 4 19.75 -7.40 5.29
CA ILE A 4 19.28 -6.06 5.67
C ILE A 4 17.80 -5.92 5.37
N ILE A 5 17.34 -6.47 4.24
CA ILE A 5 15.93 -6.47 3.86
C ILE A 5 15.12 -7.21 4.91
N SER A 6 15.50 -8.45 5.25
CA SER A 6 14.81 -9.23 6.27
C SER A 6 14.82 -8.56 7.65
N ALA A 7 15.92 -7.88 8.00
CA ALA A 7 16.06 -7.21 9.29
C ALA A 7 15.16 -5.97 9.44
N LEU A 8 14.96 -5.22 8.35
CA LEU A 8 14.08 -4.06 8.34
C LEU A 8 12.60 -4.43 8.21
N SER A 9 12.29 -5.66 7.82
CA SER A 9 10.91 -6.14 7.70
C SER A 9 10.36 -6.62 9.05
N ASN A 10 9.07 -6.37 9.28
CA ASN A 10 8.34 -7.02 10.37
C ASN A 10 8.14 -8.51 10.06
N GLN A 11 7.81 -8.82 8.80
CA GLN A 11 7.55 -10.15 8.28
C GLN A 11 7.97 -10.23 6.81
N VAL A 12 8.22 -11.43 6.30
CA VAL A 12 8.64 -11.63 4.90
C VAL A 12 7.60 -12.44 4.16
N VAL A 13 7.15 -11.92 3.02
CA VAL A 13 6.21 -12.60 2.13
C VAL A 13 6.93 -12.99 0.83
N VAL A 14 6.83 -14.27 0.45
CA VAL A 14 7.40 -14.80 -0.79
C VAL A 14 6.27 -15.10 -1.78
N ILE A 15 6.25 -14.35 -2.88
CA ILE A 15 5.20 -14.48 -3.92
C ILE A 15 5.58 -15.54 -4.95
N GLU A 16 6.83 -15.52 -5.42
CA GLU A 16 7.37 -16.49 -6.38
C GLU A 16 8.83 -16.83 -6.06
N ALA A 17 9.13 -18.12 -5.99
CA ALA A 17 10.48 -18.62 -5.75
C ALA A 17 10.67 -20.01 -6.36
N LYS A 18 11.75 -20.17 -7.14
CA LYS A 18 12.29 -21.49 -7.50
C LYS A 18 13.04 -22.10 -6.31
N GLU A 19 13.28 -23.41 -6.32
CA GLU A 19 14.01 -24.12 -5.25
C GLU A 19 15.40 -23.56 -4.89
N LYS A 20 16.07 -22.88 -5.84
CA LYS A 20 17.38 -22.22 -5.64
C LYS A 20 17.30 -20.72 -5.86
N SER A 21 16.19 -20.09 -5.49
CA SER A 21 15.98 -18.65 -5.66
C SER A 21 16.72 -17.85 -4.58
N GLY A 22 17.26 -16.70 -4.97
CA GLY A 22 17.77 -15.71 -4.02
C GLY A 22 16.69 -15.17 -3.05
N SER A 23 15.41 -15.31 -3.40
CA SER A 23 14.30 -15.01 -2.49
C SER A 23 14.27 -15.93 -1.28
N LEU A 24 14.62 -17.22 -1.45
CA LEU A 24 14.69 -18.19 -0.36
C LEU A 24 15.81 -17.84 0.63
N ILE A 25 16.92 -17.28 0.15
CA ILE A 25 17.99 -16.78 1.01
C ILE A 25 17.47 -15.64 1.92
N THR A 26 16.61 -14.76 1.41
CA THR A 26 15.98 -13.71 2.23
C THR A 26 15.03 -14.30 3.26
N ALA A 27 14.28 -15.35 2.90
CA ALA A 27 13.47 -16.11 3.83
C ALA A 27 14.33 -16.76 4.92
N ASP A 28 15.40 -17.48 4.58
CA ASP A 28 16.30 -18.11 5.55
C ASP A 28 16.84 -17.07 6.57
N TYR A 29 17.32 -15.91 6.08
CA TYR A 29 17.76 -14.84 6.96
C TYR A 29 16.65 -14.27 7.85
N ALA A 30 15.39 -14.27 7.40
CA ALA A 30 14.26 -13.83 8.19
C ALA A 30 13.95 -14.82 9.32
N LEU A 31 13.97 -16.12 9.03
CA LEU A 31 13.81 -17.18 10.04
C LEU A 31 14.92 -17.14 11.09
N GLU A 32 16.18 -16.97 10.66
CA GLU A 32 17.32 -16.81 11.58
C GLU A 32 17.16 -15.59 12.51
N GLN A 33 16.43 -14.57 12.07
CA GLN A 33 16.13 -13.35 12.83
C GLN A 33 14.84 -13.47 13.67
N GLY A 34 14.20 -14.65 13.70
CA GLY A 34 12.95 -14.89 14.42
C GLY A 34 11.75 -14.16 13.81
N LYS A 35 11.77 -13.93 12.50
CA LYS A 35 10.67 -13.28 11.75
C LYS A 35 9.75 -14.32 11.15
N ASP A 36 8.46 -14.01 11.11
CA ASP A 36 7.48 -14.86 10.45
C ASP A 36 7.62 -14.76 8.93
N ILE A 37 7.45 -15.91 8.28
CA ILE A 37 7.48 -16.05 6.83
C ILE A 37 6.14 -16.52 6.34
N TYR A 38 5.72 -15.91 5.25
CA TYR A 38 4.54 -16.30 4.51
C TYR A 38 4.88 -16.56 3.05
N ALA A 39 4.13 -17.47 2.42
CA ALA A 39 4.30 -17.79 1.02
C ALA A 39 2.94 -17.91 0.31
N LEU A 40 2.92 -17.50 -0.95
CA LEU A 40 1.79 -17.68 -1.85
C LEU A 40 1.83 -19.13 -2.40
N PRO A 41 0.81 -19.96 -2.15
CA PRO A 41 0.77 -21.30 -2.72
C PRO A 41 0.59 -21.22 -4.24
N GLY A 42 1.21 -22.14 -4.96
CA GLY A 42 1.14 -22.18 -6.42
C GLY A 42 1.10 -23.60 -6.98
N ARG A 43 0.93 -23.70 -8.30
CA ARG A 43 0.78 -25.01 -8.98
C ARG A 43 2.05 -25.84 -8.83
N ILE A 44 1.91 -27.13 -8.54
CA ILE A 44 3.05 -28.05 -8.40
C ILE A 44 3.88 -28.20 -9.69
N SER A 45 3.30 -27.90 -10.86
CA SER A 45 3.99 -27.95 -12.15
C SER A 45 4.72 -26.65 -12.49
N ASP A 46 4.53 -25.59 -11.72
CA ASP A 46 5.18 -24.30 -11.95
C ASP A 46 6.52 -24.24 -11.21
N LEU A 47 7.59 -24.06 -11.98
CA LEU A 47 8.95 -23.92 -11.47
C LEU A 47 9.10 -22.76 -10.47
N LEU A 48 8.32 -21.68 -10.62
CA LEU A 48 8.33 -20.52 -9.73
C LEU A 48 7.54 -20.73 -8.45
N SER A 49 6.74 -21.79 -8.36
CA SER A 49 5.94 -22.11 -7.17
C SER A 49 6.62 -23.13 -6.26
N HIS A 50 7.61 -23.91 -6.75
CA HIS A 50 8.26 -24.96 -5.94
C HIS A 50 8.89 -24.44 -4.65
N GLY A 51 9.57 -23.30 -4.69
CA GLY A 51 10.17 -22.69 -3.50
C GLY A 51 9.12 -22.20 -2.50
N CYS A 52 8.04 -21.59 -2.97
CA CYS A 52 6.93 -21.17 -2.12
C CYS A 52 6.24 -22.38 -1.45
N ASN A 53 5.93 -23.41 -2.23
CA ASN A 53 5.29 -24.63 -1.73
C ASN A 53 6.18 -25.36 -0.71
N ARG A 54 7.51 -25.36 -0.92
CA ARG A 54 8.46 -25.92 0.04
C ARG A 54 8.55 -25.13 1.34
N LEU A 55 8.49 -23.79 1.29
CA LEU A 55 8.40 -22.97 2.49
C LEU A 55 7.12 -23.30 3.28
N ILE A 56 6.00 -23.48 2.60
CA ILE A 56 4.72 -23.87 3.22
C ILE A 56 4.84 -25.25 3.87
N GLU A 57 5.46 -26.23 3.19
CA GLU A 57 5.73 -27.56 3.75
C GLU A 57 6.60 -27.50 5.01
N GLN A 58 7.52 -26.54 5.08
CA GLN A 58 8.37 -26.29 6.25
C GLN A 58 7.68 -25.53 7.38
N GLY A 59 6.41 -25.14 7.20
CA GLY A 59 5.61 -24.46 8.22
C GLY A 59 5.50 -22.94 8.04
N ALA A 60 5.87 -22.39 6.88
CA ALA A 60 5.57 -20.99 6.58
C ALA A 60 4.05 -20.75 6.50
N GLY A 61 3.63 -19.55 6.89
CA GLY A 61 2.23 -19.13 6.78
C GLY A 61 1.76 -19.09 5.33
N ILE A 62 0.51 -19.44 5.09
CA ILE A 62 -0.09 -19.45 3.74
C ILE A 62 -0.85 -18.16 3.53
N ILE A 63 -0.64 -17.49 2.40
CA ILE A 63 -1.44 -16.34 1.99
C ILE A 63 -2.29 -16.74 0.79
N THR A 64 -3.62 -16.71 0.95
CA THR A 64 -4.59 -16.90 -0.15
C THR A 64 -5.38 -15.63 -0.47
N SER A 65 -5.31 -14.63 0.41
CA SER A 65 -6.06 -13.37 0.33
C SER A 65 -5.25 -12.28 1.00
N VAL A 66 -5.06 -11.15 0.32
CA VAL A 66 -4.33 -10.00 0.88
C VAL A 66 -5.10 -9.41 2.05
N SER A 67 -6.43 -9.33 1.95
CA SER A 67 -7.29 -8.78 3.00
C SER A 67 -7.20 -9.60 4.28
N ASP A 68 -7.28 -10.93 4.17
CA ASP A 68 -7.21 -11.82 5.33
C ASP A 68 -5.82 -11.81 5.95
N PHE A 69 -4.78 -11.74 5.12
CA PHE A 69 -3.41 -11.57 5.60
C PHE A 69 -3.29 -10.30 6.42
N VAL A 70 -3.70 -9.14 5.88
CA VAL A 70 -3.63 -7.85 6.60
C VAL A 70 -4.42 -7.90 7.92
N ASN A 71 -5.65 -8.42 7.90
CA ASN A 71 -6.47 -8.56 9.11
C ASN A 71 -5.81 -9.45 10.16
N ALA A 72 -5.08 -10.50 9.75
CA ALA A 72 -4.34 -11.37 10.67
C ALA A 72 -3.11 -10.69 11.29
N LEU A 73 -2.62 -9.58 10.70
CA LEU A 73 -1.53 -8.78 11.27
C LEU A 73 -2.02 -7.78 12.32
N ASP A 74 -3.33 -7.49 12.35
CA ASP A 74 -3.90 -6.41 13.15
C ASP A 74 -3.95 -6.70 14.67
N ASP A 75 -3.55 -7.89 15.12
CA ASP A 75 -3.37 -8.21 16.54
C ASP A 75 -2.11 -7.56 17.18
N VAL A 76 -1.20 -6.99 16.37
CA VAL A 76 -0.01 -6.29 16.89
C VAL A 76 0.09 -4.89 16.29
N GLN A 77 -0.67 -3.95 16.85
CA GLN A 77 -0.43 -2.49 16.74
C GLN A 77 -0.37 -1.90 15.31
N ILE A 78 -0.69 -2.65 14.25
CA ILE A 78 -0.74 -2.09 12.90
C ILE A 78 -2.05 -1.34 12.64
N ASN A 79 -3.02 -1.44 13.55
CA ASN A 79 -4.11 -0.46 13.69
C ASN A 79 -3.63 0.97 13.99
N THR A 80 -2.34 1.25 14.13
CA THR A 80 -1.81 2.64 14.13
C THR A 80 -1.06 3.00 12.84
N LEU A 81 -0.55 2.03 12.07
CA LEU A 81 0.25 2.26 10.85
C LEU A 81 -0.51 1.94 9.55
N TYR A 82 -1.31 0.88 9.51
CA TYR A 82 -2.33 0.66 8.47
C TYR A 82 -3.52 1.60 8.65
N THR A 83 -3.72 2.17 9.83
CA THR A 83 -4.53 3.39 9.97
C THR A 83 -3.92 4.59 9.24
N GLY A 84 -2.60 4.64 9.12
CA GLY A 84 -1.92 5.66 8.32
C GLY A 84 -2.03 5.45 6.80
N ALA A 85 -2.06 4.20 6.33
CA ALA A 85 -2.02 3.87 4.90
C ALA A 85 -3.34 3.37 4.30
N LEU A 86 -4.16 2.61 5.04
CA LEU A 86 -5.49 2.12 4.67
C LEU A 86 -6.64 2.88 5.38
N MET A 87 -6.50 3.36 6.63
CA MET A 87 -7.49 4.33 7.18
C MET A 87 -7.27 5.77 6.67
N ASN A 88 -6.28 6.03 5.81
CA ASN A 88 -6.36 7.18 4.90
C ASN A 88 -7.57 7.07 3.94
N CYS A 89 -8.14 5.87 3.75
CA CYS A 89 -9.32 5.65 2.93
C CYS A 89 -10.64 5.65 3.72
N GLN A 90 -10.62 5.59 5.06
CA GLN A 90 -11.86 5.46 5.86
C GLN A 90 -12.02 6.40 7.07
N ASN A 91 -11.00 7.16 7.49
CA ASN A 91 -11.20 8.33 8.36
C ASN A 91 -11.40 9.64 7.61
N PHE A 92 -11.46 9.54 6.28
CA PHE A 92 -11.86 10.58 5.38
C PHE A 92 -13.07 10.06 4.62
N LEU A 93 -14.27 10.15 5.21
CA LEU A 93 -15.46 10.30 4.38
C LEU A 93 -15.30 11.66 3.68
N LEU A 94 -14.49 11.67 2.62
CA LEU A 94 -14.58 12.69 1.59
C LEU A 94 -15.95 12.46 0.96
N GLU A 95 -16.75 13.52 0.92
CA GLU A 95 -17.93 13.54 0.07
C GLU A 95 -17.52 13.17 -1.35
N LYS A 96 -18.44 12.60 -2.14
CA LYS A 96 -18.14 12.05 -3.48
C LYS A 96 -17.37 13.04 -4.36
N GLU A 97 -17.65 14.33 -4.19
CA GLU A 97 -17.03 15.45 -4.90
C GLU A 97 -15.56 15.67 -4.48
N ASP A 98 -15.28 15.68 -3.17
CA ASP A 98 -13.91 15.84 -2.64
C ASP A 98 -12.99 14.73 -3.16
N LEU A 99 -13.49 13.49 -3.25
CA LEU A 99 -12.70 12.34 -3.69
C LEU A 99 -12.32 12.45 -5.18
N LEU A 100 -13.24 12.92 -6.01
CA LEU A 100 -12.98 13.17 -7.44
C LEU A 100 -11.89 14.23 -7.61
N VAL A 101 -12.03 15.37 -6.93
CA VAL A 101 -11.03 16.44 -6.97
C VAL A 101 -9.68 15.97 -6.43
N TYR A 102 -9.67 15.23 -5.32
CA TYR A 102 -8.45 14.66 -4.78
C TYR A 102 -7.80 13.74 -5.80
N SER A 103 -8.56 12.85 -6.44
CA SER A 103 -8.07 11.89 -7.45
C SER A 103 -7.38 12.53 -8.66
N CYS A 104 -7.78 13.74 -9.03
CA CYS A 104 -7.19 14.49 -10.15
C CYS A 104 -5.85 15.16 -9.81
N LEU A 105 -5.53 15.34 -8.52
CA LEU A 105 -4.28 15.97 -8.08
C LEU A 105 -3.14 14.95 -7.97
N ASP A 106 -1.90 15.39 -8.07
CA ASP A 106 -0.72 14.55 -7.86
C ASP A 106 0.37 15.35 -7.11
N PHE A 107 1.61 14.86 -7.11
CA PHE A 107 2.75 15.55 -6.50
C PHE A 107 3.26 16.74 -7.33
N TYR A 108 2.64 17.03 -8.48
CA TYR A 108 2.99 18.15 -9.35
C TYR A 108 1.94 19.27 -9.26
N PRO A 109 2.35 20.56 -9.29
CA PRO A 109 1.41 21.67 -9.23
C PRO A 109 0.40 21.61 -10.37
N LYS A 110 -0.89 21.57 -10.00
CA LYS A 110 -1.98 21.53 -10.97
C LYS A 110 -2.88 22.73 -10.81
N ASP A 111 -3.20 23.35 -11.94
CA ASP A 111 -4.05 24.52 -12.02
C ASP A 111 -5.54 24.16 -11.90
N ILE A 112 -6.33 25.11 -11.38
CA ILE A 112 -7.77 24.95 -11.16
C ILE A 112 -8.50 24.59 -12.46
N GLU A 113 -8.16 25.21 -13.59
CA GLU A 113 -8.83 24.94 -14.87
C GLU A 113 -8.67 23.47 -15.28
N ARG A 114 -7.50 22.89 -15.01
CA ARG A 114 -7.21 21.49 -15.32
C ARG A 114 -7.90 20.53 -14.37
N ILE A 115 -8.03 20.90 -13.10
CA ILE A 115 -8.79 20.11 -12.11
C ILE A 115 -10.26 20.05 -12.50
N ILE A 116 -10.83 21.16 -13.00
CA ILE A 116 -12.23 21.21 -13.47
C ILE A 116 -12.41 20.32 -14.70
N ALA A 117 -11.51 20.42 -15.68
CA ALA A 117 -11.58 19.63 -16.90
C ALA A 117 -11.50 18.12 -16.62
N GLU A 118 -10.72 17.69 -15.62
CA GLU A 118 -10.53 16.28 -15.29
C GLU A 118 -11.55 15.74 -14.29
N SER A 119 -12.05 16.57 -13.37
CA SER A 119 -13.06 16.15 -12.39
C SER A 119 -14.49 16.17 -12.95
N ASN A 120 -14.72 16.91 -14.05
CA ASN A 120 -16.04 17.09 -14.67
C ASN A 120 -17.10 17.64 -13.70
N LEU A 121 -16.65 18.40 -12.71
CA LEU A 121 -17.48 19.08 -11.71
C LEU A 121 -17.60 20.57 -12.03
N GLU A 122 -18.61 21.23 -11.49
CA GLU A 122 -18.75 22.68 -11.63
C GLU A 122 -17.68 23.42 -10.80
N MET A 123 -17.27 24.60 -11.28
CA MET A 123 -16.27 25.46 -10.62
C MET A 123 -16.53 25.62 -9.12
N MET A 124 -17.79 25.84 -8.73
CA MET A 124 -18.17 26.06 -7.33
C MET A 124 -17.94 24.81 -6.47
N GLN A 125 -18.21 23.62 -7.01
CA GLN A 125 -17.98 22.34 -6.33
C GLN A 125 -16.47 22.10 -6.17
N VAL A 126 -15.68 22.35 -7.22
CA VAL A 126 -14.23 22.19 -7.17
C VAL A 126 -13.60 23.13 -6.14
N LEU A 127 -14.02 24.39 -6.08
CA LEU A 127 -13.52 25.35 -5.09
C LEU A 127 -13.87 24.95 -3.66
N ASN A 128 -15.12 24.51 -3.42
CA ASN A 128 -15.53 24.02 -2.10
C ASN A 128 -14.74 22.78 -1.68
N SER A 129 -14.53 21.83 -2.60
CA SER A 129 -13.71 20.64 -2.35
C SER A 129 -12.24 20.98 -2.11
N ILE A 130 -11.65 21.91 -2.87
CA ILE A 130 -10.28 22.38 -2.62
C ILE A 130 -10.16 23.00 -1.24
N MET A 131 -11.12 23.85 -0.84
CA MET A 131 -11.14 24.46 0.49
C MET A 131 -11.21 23.40 1.58
N ASN A 132 -12.12 22.44 1.46
CA ASN A 132 -12.24 21.31 2.39
C ASN A 132 -10.93 20.50 2.46
N LEU A 133 -10.33 20.18 1.31
CA LEU A 133 -9.10 19.38 1.22
C LEU A 133 -7.88 20.13 1.80
N CYS A 134 -7.82 21.46 1.67
CA CYS A 134 -6.82 22.32 2.29
C CYS A 134 -6.96 22.33 3.82
N ASP A 135 -8.17 22.49 4.35
CA ASP A 135 -8.45 22.43 5.79
C ASP A 135 -8.05 21.07 6.38
N LYS A 136 -8.33 20.01 5.62
CA LYS A 136 -7.96 18.62 5.91
C LYS A 136 -6.45 18.33 5.76
N LYS A 137 -5.66 19.30 5.29
CA LYS A 137 -4.21 19.20 5.03
C LYS A 137 -3.82 18.05 4.10
N LEU A 138 -4.70 17.70 3.16
CA LEU A 138 -4.44 16.69 2.13
C LEU A 138 -3.79 17.30 0.89
N ILE A 139 -4.12 18.56 0.60
CA ILE A 139 -3.58 19.32 -0.52
C ILE A 139 -3.03 20.66 -0.01
N LYS A 140 -2.11 21.25 -0.77
CA LYS A 140 -1.55 22.57 -0.47
C LYS A 140 -1.42 23.41 -1.73
N GLU A 141 -1.72 24.69 -1.60
CA GLU A 141 -1.40 25.69 -2.61
C GLU A 141 0.10 26.00 -2.59
N VAL A 142 0.77 25.75 -3.72
CA VAL A 142 2.22 26.01 -3.88
C VAL A 142 2.45 27.34 -4.58
N PHE A 143 1.59 27.67 -5.54
CA PHE A 143 1.55 28.93 -6.27
C PHE A 143 0.10 29.37 -6.39
N VAL A 144 -0.14 30.64 -6.73
CA VAL A 144 -1.50 31.19 -6.91
C VAL A 144 -2.31 30.27 -7.82
N ASN A 145 -3.41 29.72 -7.29
CA ASN A 145 -4.32 28.79 -7.96
C ASN A 145 -3.71 27.44 -8.38
N GLN A 146 -2.58 27.02 -7.80
CA GLN A 146 -1.95 25.74 -8.10
C GLN A 146 -1.79 24.86 -6.86
N TYR A 147 -2.32 23.64 -6.94
CA TYR A 147 -2.41 22.73 -5.80
C TYR A 147 -1.61 21.45 -6.03
N VAL A 148 -1.05 20.91 -4.95
CA VAL A 148 -0.34 19.62 -4.92
C VAL A 148 -0.86 18.74 -3.78
N ARG A 149 -0.77 17.42 -3.93
CA ARG A 149 -0.98 16.48 -2.83
C ARG A 149 0.22 16.48 -1.87
N ILE A 150 -0.06 16.43 -0.58
CA ILE A 150 0.95 16.38 0.48
C ILE A 150 1.18 14.93 0.96
N LYS A 151 0.20 14.04 0.75
CA LYS A 151 0.20 12.64 1.21
C LYS A 151 -0.09 11.67 0.08
#